data_AF-A0A1B1ZXM9-F1
#
_entry.id   AF-A0A1B1ZXM9-F1
#
_cell.length_a   1.000
_cell.length_b   1.000
_cell.length_c   1.000
_cell.angle_alpha   90.00
_cell.angle_beta   90.00
_cell.angle_gamma   90.00
#
_symmetry.space_group_name_H-M   'P 1'
#
loop_
_entity.id
_entity.type
_entity.pdbx_description
1 polymer ?
#
loop_
_entity_poly.entity_id
_entity_poly.type
_entity_poly.pdbx_seq_one_letter_code
_entity_poly.pdbx_strand_id
1 'polypeptide(L)'
;MATPPRITDAERDAAIARIVARHAQIDDPRRGQLSDDAREVVSWVLGRGPVGVPRWVQAADHHDALILHTWCWWDDRRRERRLLRQGRSLGLTAAELGAPLGIGTRQGAQDRMDRLDALLAHDRPDEQLTRAARRAGRDRDQGQVWIAEHQEQIRAVLGDLLVQTRRVLAHELAEHQAPDDDRYEDDDADQVDGGAGEQWEDSEVADIADWSAELAADLDTGELSAASVAVAGLLTAEVRTHPRVLALDRESHADPVLAAMRRVDELRSALSAALVTGPSAGRTRSSAR
;
A
#
# COMPACT_ATOMS: atom_id res chain seq x y z
N MET A 1 4.23 -23.32 12.01
CA MET A 1 5.43 -22.80 11.31
C MET A 1 5.58 -21.34 11.75
N ALA A 2 6.78 -20.88 12.10
CA ALA A 2 6.95 -19.49 12.52
C ALA A 2 6.69 -18.54 11.34
N THR A 3 6.01 -17.41 11.57
CA THR A 3 5.87 -16.40 10.52
C THR A 3 7.23 -15.75 10.29
N PRO A 4 7.72 -15.73 9.04
CA PRO A 4 8.96 -15.05 8.71
C PRO A 4 8.85 -13.54 8.97
N PRO A 5 9.97 -12.85 9.24
CA PRO A 5 9.96 -11.39 9.31
C PRO A 5 9.47 -10.79 7.98
N ARG A 6 8.83 -9.61 8.07
CA ARG A 6 8.43 -8.87 6.88
C ARG A 6 9.66 -8.32 6.19
N ILE A 7 9.76 -8.56 4.89
CA ILE A 7 10.78 -7.99 4.01
C ILE A 7 10.09 -6.96 3.12
N THR A 8 10.63 -5.74 3.11
CA THR A 8 10.14 -4.63 2.29
C THR A 8 10.58 -4.77 0.83
N ASP A 9 9.93 -4.01 -0.06
CA ASP A 9 10.32 -3.99 -1.47
C ASP A 9 11.71 -3.35 -1.66
N ALA A 10 12.08 -2.36 -0.84
CA ALA A 10 13.43 -1.80 -0.79
C ALA A 10 14.49 -2.83 -0.36
N GLU A 11 14.19 -3.69 0.63
CA GLU A 11 15.10 -4.77 1.05
C GLU A 11 15.24 -5.85 -0.03
N ARG A 12 14.16 -6.16 -0.77
CA ARG A 12 14.19 -7.02 -1.96
C ARG A 12 15.13 -6.42 -3.01
N ASP A 13 14.95 -5.16 -3.37
CA ASP A 13 15.74 -4.49 -4.41
C ASP A 13 17.20 -4.40 -4.03
N ALA A 14 17.48 -4.06 -2.77
CA ALA A 14 18.83 -4.05 -2.25
C ALA A 14 19.48 -5.45 -2.29
N ALA A 15 18.72 -6.52 -2.03
CA ALA A 15 19.24 -7.90 -2.12
C ALA A 15 19.56 -8.29 -3.57
N ILE A 16 18.69 -7.95 -4.53
CA ILE A 16 18.95 -8.18 -5.97
C ILE A 16 20.17 -7.39 -6.41
N ALA A 17 20.25 -6.11 -6.08
CA ALA A 17 21.37 -5.24 -6.43
C ALA A 17 22.71 -5.76 -5.87
N ARG A 18 22.72 -6.27 -4.64
CA ARG A 18 23.93 -6.89 -4.05
C ARG A 18 24.38 -8.14 -4.81
N ILE A 19 23.45 -9.01 -5.22
CA ILE A 19 23.77 -10.19 -6.04
C ILE A 19 24.35 -9.74 -7.39
N VAL A 20 23.67 -8.83 -8.09
CA VAL A 20 24.12 -8.30 -9.38
C VAL A 20 25.53 -7.68 -9.26
N ALA A 21 25.76 -6.85 -8.25
CA ALA A 21 27.05 -6.21 -8.02
C ALA A 21 28.18 -7.23 -7.77
N ARG A 22 27.94 -8.28 -6.97
CA ARG A 22 28.94 -9.33 -6.74
C ARG A 22 29.28 -10.10 -8.02
N HIS A 23 28.29 -10.40 -8.84
CA HIS A 23 28.51 -11.09 -10.11
C HIS A 23 29.18 -10.21 -11.17
N ALA A 24 28.95 -8.89 -11.14
CA ALA A 24 29.74 -7.94 -11.91
C ALA A 24 31.20 -7.90 -11.43
N GLN A 25 31.44 -7.87 -10.11
CA GLN A 25 32.78 -7.79 -9.52
C GLN A 25 33.69 -8.97 -9.89
N ILE A 26 33.13 -10.18 -10.03
CA ILE A 26 33.89 -11.38 -10.39
C ILE A 26 33.91 -11.65 -11.90
N ASP A 27 33.35 -10.73 -12.70
CA ASP A 27 33.15 -10.91 -14.14
C ASP A 27 32.45 -12.23 -14.49
N ASP A 28 31.36 -12.56 -13.77
CA ASP A 28 30.63 -13.80 -14.02
C ASP A 28 30.04 -13.77 -15.45
N PRO A 29 30.44 -14.70 -16.34
CA PRO A 29 29.93 -14.75 -17.71
C PRO A 29 28.41 -14.99 -17.78
N ARG A 30 27.79 -15.46 -16.71
CA ARG A 30 26.35 -15.75 -16.61
C ARG A 30 25.55 -14.58 -16.07
N ARG A 31 26.18 -13.44 -15.72
CA ARG A 31 25.48 -12.29 -15.14
C ARG A 31 24.33 -11.77 -16.00
N GLY A 32 24.40 -11.91 -17.32
CA GLY A 32 23.32 -11.52 -18.25
C GLY A 32 22.05 -12.38 -18.15
N GLN A 33 22.06 -13.45 -17.35
CA GLN A 33 20.89 -14.30 -17.07
C GLN A 33 20.17 -13.89 -15.77
N LEU A 34 20.71 -12.92 -15.02
CA LEU A 34 20.06 -12.42 -13.82
C LEU A 34 18.85 -11.57 -14.22
N SER A 35 17.71 -11.91 -13.61
CA SER A 35 16.44 -11.21 -13.75
C SER A 35 16.31 -10.12 -12.68
N ASP A 36 15.36 -9.21 -12.87
CA ASP A 36 14.85 -8.30 -11.83
C ASP A 36 13.73 -8.94 -10.99
N ASP A 37 13.18 -10.08 -11.41
CA ASP A 37 12.20 -10.84 -10.63
C ASP A 37 12.87 -11.66 -9.51
N ALA A 38 12.39 -11.47 -8.27
CA ALA A 38 12.93 -12.12 -7.10
C ALA A 38 12.88 -13.66 -7.14
N ARG A 39 11.84 -14.28 -7.75
CA ARG A 39 11.72 -15.74 -7.84
C ARG A 39 12.69 -16.31 -8.87
N GLU A 40 12.87 -15.60 -9.98
CA GLU A 40 13.84 -15.95 -11.00
C GLU A 40 15.26 -15.83 -10.46
N VAL A 41 15.59 -14.78 -9.70
CA VAL A 41 16.88 -14.64 -9.02
C VAL A 41 17.12 -15.77 -8.02
N VAL A 42 16.15 -16.12 -7.18
CA VAL A 42 16.26 -17.28 -6.26
C VAL A 42 16.52 -18.57 -7.04
N SER A 43 15.76 -18.81 -8.10
CA SER A 43 15.91 -20.00 -8.96
C SER A 43 17.29 -20.04 -9.62
N TRP A 44 17.80 -18.89 -10.06
CA TRP A 44 19.12 -18.76 -10.64
C TRP A 44 20.24 -19.03 -9.63
N VAL A 45 20.16 -18.48 -8.41
CA VAL A 45 21.13 -18.73 -7.32
C VAL A 45 21.21 -20.22 -7.00
N LEU A 46 20.08 -20.92 -6.98
CA LEU A 46 20.01 -22.36 -6.72
C LEU A 46 20.45 -23.20 -7.93
N GLY A 47 20.18 -22.74 -9.16
CA GLY A 47 20.39 -23.50 -10.40
C GLY A 47 21.77 -23.34 -11.06
N ARG A 48 22.51 -22.27 -10.77
CA ARG A 48 23.78 -21.94 -11.45
C ARG A 48 24.94 -22.94 -11.21
N GLY A 49 24.87 -23.74 -10.14
CA GLY A 49 25.97 -24.62 -9.73
C GLY A 49 27.23 -23.87 -9.24
N PRO A 50 28.25 -24.58 -8.71
CA PRO A 50 29.38 -23.94 -8.03
C PRO A 50 30.53 -23.49 -8.96
N VAL A 51 30.51 -23.88 -10.23
CA VAL A 51 31.64 -23.67 -11.16
C VAL A 51 31.74 -22.20 -11.56
N GLY A 52 32.92 -21.60 -11.37
CA GLY A 52 33.22 -20.22 -11.77
C GLY A 52 32.82 -19.15 -10.76
N VAL A 53 32.09 -19.50 -9.69
CA VAL A 53 31.67 -18.55 -8.65
C VAL A 53 32.47 -18.80 -7.36
N PRO A 54 33.21 -17.84 -6.81
CA PRO A 54 33.94 -18.01 -5.55
C PRO A 54 33.02 -18.37 -4.38
N ARG A 55 33.53 -19.17 -3.42
CA ARG A 55 32.75 -19.64 -2.27
C ARG A 55 32.15 -18.51 -1.44
N TRP A 56 32.84 -17.37 -1.32
CA TRP A 56 32.34 -16.21 -0.58
C TRP A 56 31.13 -15.55 -1.27
N VAL A 57 31.14 -15.49 -2.61
CA VAL A 57 29.99 -15.03 -3.41
C VAL A 57 28.84 -16.01 -3.26
N GLN A 58 29.11 -17.32 -3.37
CA GLN A 58 28.08 -18.35 -3.18
C GLN A 58 27.38 -18.25 -1.82
N ALA A 59 28.14 -18.03 -0.75
CA ALA A 59 27.59 -17.87 0.60
C ALA A 59 26.78 -16.58 0.75
N ALA A 60 27.29 -15.45 0.24
CA ALA A 60 26.60 -14.17 0.30
C ALA A 60 25.28 -14.19 -0.52
N ASP A 61 25.29 -14.80 -1.70
CA ASP A 61 24.09 -14.93 -2.52
C ASP A 61 23.08 -15.88 -1.91
N HIS A 62 23.50 -16.95 -1.23
CA HIS A 62 22.57 -17.81 -0.50
C HIS A 62 21.86 -17.04 0.61
N HIS A 63 22.58 -16.16 1.31
CA HIS A 63 21.98 -15.29 2.32
C HIS A 63 20.97 -14.32 1.70
N ASP A 64 21.33 -13.64 0.62
CA ASP A 64 20.40 -12.73 -0.09
C ASP A 64 19.22 -13.51 -0.72
N ALA A 65 19.43 -14.72 -1.21
CA ALA A 65 18.36 -15.59 -1.72
C ALA A 65 17.39 -16.02 -0.62
N LEU A 66 17.82 -16.18 0.63
CA LEU A 66 16.90 -16.39 1.76
C LEU A 66 16.04 -15.16 2.03
N ILE A 67 16.60 -13.95 1.92
CA ILE A 67 15.83 -12.70 2.00
C ILE A 67 14.77 -12.65 0.89
N LEU A 68 15.18 -12.91 -0.36
CA LEU A 68 14.27 -12.93 -1.52
C LEU A 68 13.21 -14.02 -1.41
N HIS A 69 13.56 -15.22 -0.94
CA HIS A 69 12.59 -16.30 -0.70
C HIS A 69 11.57 -15.90 0.38
N THR A 70 12.02 -15.25 1.43
CA THR A 70 11.16 -14.73 2.51
C THR A 70 10.23 -13.63 1.98
N TRP A 71 10.72 -12.72 1.14
CA TRP A 71 9.90 -11.73 0.45
C TRP A 71 8.86 -12.39 -0.48
N CYS A 72 9.27 -13.38 -1.28
CA CYS A 72 8.36 -14.12 -2.17
C CYS A 72 7.23 -14.80 -1.39
N TRP A 73 7.51 -15.30 -0.18
CA TRP A 73 6.48 -15.86 0.70
C TRP A 73 5.43 -14.81 1.09
N TRP A 74 5.83 -13.58 1.41
CA TRP A 74 4.90 -12.48 1.72
C TRP A 74 4.12 -12.03 0.49
N ASP A 75 4.80 -11.92 -0.66
CA ASP A 75 4.17 -11.64 -1.95
C ASP A 75 3.11 -12.70 -2.32
N ASP A 76 3.38 -13.99 -2.11
CA ASP A 76 2.40 -15.06 -2.29
C ASP A 76 1.14 -14.85 -1.44
N ARG A 77 1.29 -14.42 -0.18
CA ARG A 77 0.15 -14.14 0.71
C ARG A 77 -0.63 -12.91 0.25
N ARG A 78 0.04 -11.85 -0.22
CA ARG A 78 -0.59 -10.66 -0.82
C ARG A 78 -1.40 -11.05 -2.07
N ARG A 79 -0.82 -11.83 -2.98
CA ARG A 79 -1.47 -12.31 -4.21
C ARG A 79 -2.65 -13.23 -3.90
N GLU A 80 -2.49 -14.17 -2.97
CA GLU A 80 -3.57 -15.08 -2.55
C GLU A 80 -4.77 -14.30 -1.97
N ARG A 81 -4.52 -13.33 -1.07
CA ARG A 81 -5.58 -12.45 -0.54
C ARG A 81 -6.30 -11.69 -1.66
N ARG A 82 -5.55 -11.12 -2.61
CA ARG A 82 -6.10 -10.37 -3.75
C ARG A 82 -6.98 -11.26 -4.63
N LEU A 83 -6.51 -12.45 -4.99
CA LEU A 83 -7.26 -13.42 -5.80
C LEU A 83 -8.56 -13.85 -5.11
N LEU A 84 -8.52 -14.12 -3.80
CA LEU A 84 -9.70 -14.52 -3.04
C LEU A 84 -10.73 -13.38 -2.95
N ARG A 85 -10.29 -12.15 -2.67
CA ARG A 85 -11.18 -10.97 -2.66
C ARG A 85 -11.78 -10.69 -4.03
N GLN A 86 -10.95 -10.63 -5.06
CA GLN A 86 -11.40 -10.38 -6.43
C GLN A 86 -12.35 -11.47 -6.92
N GLY A 87 -12.07 -12.74 -6.60
CA GLY A 87 -12.98 -13.82 -6.95
C GLY A 87 -14.34 -13.69 -6.26
N ARG A 88 -14.37 -13.27 -4.99
CA ARG A 88 -15.62 -12.99 -4.27
C ARG A 88 -16.38 -11.80 -4.86
N SER A 89 -15.70 -10.73 -5.25
CA SER A 89 -16.35 -9.56 -5.89
C SER A 89 -16.91 -9.92 -7.27
N LEU A 90 -16.33 -10.91 -7.96
CA LEU A 90 -16.85 -11.48 -9.20
C LEU A 90 -17.98 -12.52 -8.98
N GLY A 91 -18.42 -12.73 -7.74
CA GLY A 91 -19.53 -13.61 -7.40
C GLY A 91 -19.18 -15.08 -7.18
N LEU A 92 -17.88 -15.43 -7.15
CA LEU A 92 -17.48 -16.80 -6.82
C LEU A 92 -17.81 -17.13 -5.35
N THR A 93 -18.34 -18.32 -5.14
CA THR A 93 -18.64 -18.83 -3.81
C THR A 93 -17.37 -19.20 -3.07
N ALA A 94 -17.39 -19.18 -1.74
CA ALA A 94 -16.22 -19.59 -0.95
C ALA A 94 -15.82 -21.06 -1.19
N ALA A 95 -16.73 -21.91 -1.68
CA ALA A 95 -16.40 -23.28 -2.07
C ALA A 95 -15.58 -23.31 -3.37
N GLU A 96 -15.94 -22.51 -4.38
CA GLU A 96 -15.19 -22.37 -5.62
C GLU A 96 -13.81 -21.75 -5.38
N LEU A 97 -13.73 -20.75 -4.49
CA LEU A 97 -12.48 -20.13 -4.09
C LEU A 97 -11.58 -21.05 -3.26
N GLY A 98 -12.18 -21.90 -2.40
CA GLY A 98 -11.46 -22.82 -1.54
C GLY A 98 -10.95 -24.07 -2.25
N ALA A 99 -11.63 -24.53 -3.31
CA ALA A 99 -11.31 -25.79 -3.97
C ALA A 99 -9.86 -25.88 -4.51
N PRO A 100 -9.32 -24.86 -5.23
CA PRO A 100 -7.92 -24.88 -5.67
C PRO A 100 -6.90 -24.88 -4.53
N LEU A 101 -7.31 -24.41 -3.34
CA LEU A 101 -6.49 -24.37 -2.13
C LEU A 101 -6.60 -25.66 -1.28
N GLY A 102 -7.37 -26.65 -1.76
CA GLY A 102 -7.66 -27.87 -1.01
C GLY A 102 -8.59 -27.65 0.19
N ILE A 103 -9.32 -26.53 0.23
CA ILE A 103 -10.25 -26.19 1.31
C ILE A 103 -11.65 -26.63 0.92
N GLY A 104 -12.11 -27.72 1.53
CA GLY A 104 -13.40 -28.34 1.19
C GLY A 104 -14.64 -27.70 1.81
N THR A 105 -14.49 -26.68 2.67
CA THR A 105 -15.61 -26.07 3.38
C THR A 105 -15.67 -24.56 3.15
N ARG A 106 -16.90 -24.03 3.06
CA ARG A 106 -17.16 -22.58 2.99
C ARG A 106 -16.52 -21.84 4.17
N GLN A 107 -16.68 -22.39 5.38
CA GLN A 107 -16.11 -21.80 6.59
C GLN A 107 -14.58 -21.78 6.53
N GLY A 108 -13.94 -22.87 6.11
CA GLY A 108 -12.47 -22.91 6.01
C GLY A 108 -11.91 -21.90 5.01
N ALA A 109 -12.65 -21.61 3.93
CA ALA A 109 -12.25 -20.61 2.94
C ALA A 109 -12.38 -19.19 3.53
N GLN A 110 -13.43 -18.93 4.30
CA GLN A 110 -13.57 -17.69 5.07
C GLN A 110 -12.45 -17.54 6.10
N ASP A 111 -12.20 -18.56 6.92
CA ASP A 111 -11.13 -18.56 7.93
C ASP A 111 -9.74 -18.35 7.30
N ARG A 112 -9.55 -18.79 6.05
CA ARG A 112 -8.30 -18.54 5.30
C ARG A 112 -8.17 -17.07 4.91
N MET A 113 -9.23 -16.46 4.38
CA MET A 113 -9.24 -15.03 4.06
C MET A 113 -8.99 -14.18 5.31
N ASP A 114 -9.67 -14.49 6.42
CA ASP A 114 -9.54 -13.74 7.67
C ASP A 114 -8.12 -13.85 8.25
N ARG A 115 -7.49 -15.02 8.16
CA ARG A 115 -6.09 -15.21 8.56
C ARG A 115 -5.11 -14.48 7.65
N LEU A 116 -5.35 -14.42 6.34
CA LEU A 116 -4.52 -13.64 5.42
C LEU A 116 -4.62 -12.14 5.73
N ASP A 117 -5.83 -11.66 6.02
CA ASP A 117 -6.07 -10.27 6.42
C ASP A 117 -5.35 -9.93 7.73
N ALA A 118 -5.46 -10.80 8.74
CA ALA A 118 -4.77 -10.64 10.01
C ALA A 118 -3.24 -10.67 9.84
N LEU A 119 -2.74 -11.60 9.04
CA LEU A 119 -1.30 -11.75 8.76
C LEU A 119 -0.73 -10.52 8.08
N LEU A 120 -1.40 -9.98 7.07
CA LEU A 120 -0.88 -8.84 6.30
C LEU A 120 -1.06 -7.50 7.02
N ALA A 121 -2.04 -7.41 7.93
CA ALA A 121 -2.25 -6.22 8.75
C ALA A 121 -1.35 -6.16 10.00
N HIS A 122 -1.00 -7.30 10.59
CA HIS A 122 -0.33 -7.36 11.91
C HIS A 122 0.98 -8.15 11.93
N ASP A 123 1.45 -8.62 10.76
CA ASP A 123 2.63 -9.47 10.58
C ASP A 123 2.62 -10.74 11.45
N ARG A 124 1.44 -11.28 11.80
CA ARG A 124 1.29 -12.43 12.71
C ARG A 124 0.23 -13.43 12.22
N PRO A 125 0.52 -14.74 12.25
CA PRO A 125 -0.34 -15.76 11.64
C PRO A 125 -1.48 -16.22 12.55
N ASP A 126 -1.30 -16.26 13.89
CA ASP A 126 -2.29 -16.78 14.83
C ASP A 126 -2.15 -16.19 16.27
N GLU A 127 -3.25 -15.63 16.76
CA GLU A 127 -3.88 -15.84 18.08
C GLU A 127 -3.04 -16.02 19.37
N GLN A 128 -2.30 -14.99 19.79
CA GLN A 128 -2.26 -14.59 21.21
C GLN A 128 -2.89 -13.20 21.39
N LEU A 129 -4.08 -13.07 20.82
CA LEU A 129 -4.82 -11.83 20.66
C LEU A 129 -5.94 -11.68 21.71
N THR A 130 -5.73 -12.15 22.95
CA THR A 130 -6.87 -12.35 23.86
C THR A 130 -7.27 -11.15 24.73
N ARG A 131 -6.68 -9.95 24.62
CA ARG A 131 -7.27 -8.76 25.28
C ARG A 131 -7.19 -7.48 24.48
N ALA A 132 -6.02 -7.15 23.94
CA ALA A 132 -5.86 -5.98 23.08
C ALA A 132 -6.58 -6.15 21.74
N ALA A 133 -6.54 -7.33 21.13
CA ALA A 133 -7.25 -7.59 19.88
C ALA A 133 -8.75 -7.80 20.04
N ARG A 134 -9.24 -8.26 21.20
CA ARG A 134 -10.68 -8.23 21.50
C ARG A 134 -11.18 -6.80 21.70
N ARG A 135 -10.29 -5.88 22.12
CA ARG A 135 -10.58 -4.45 22.16
C ARG A 135 -10.58 -3.90 20.73
N ALA A 136 -9.50 -4.08 19.97
CA ALA A 136 -9.41 -3.69 18.57
C ALA A 136 -10.46 -4.35 17.65
N GLY A 137 -10.91 -5.57 17.95
CA GLY A 137 -11.98 -6.27 17.23
C GLY A 137 -13.35 -5.67 17.53
N ARG A 138 -13.63 -5.31 18.79
CA ARG A 138 -14.84 -4.53 19.14
C ARG A 138 -14.79 -3.13 18.56
N ASP A 139 -13.60 -2.52 18.52
CA ASP A 139 -13.38 -1.23 17.87
C ASP A 139 -13.59 -1.36 16.35
N ARG A 140 -13.16 -2.47 15.71
CA ARG A 140 -13.46 -2.76 14.30
C ARG A 140 -14.94 -3.05 14.05
N ASP A 141 -15.62 -3.76 14.93
CA ASP A 141 -17.07 -3.99 14.82
C ASP A 141 -17.82 -2.66 14.93
N GLN A 142 -17.46 -1.82 15.91
CA GLN A 142 -18.08 -0.50 16.09
C GLN A 142 -17.75 0.45 14.93
N GLY A 143 -16.50 0.45 14.47
CA GLY A 143 -16.06 1.24 13.33
C GLY A 143 -16.74 0.80 12.05
N GLN A 144 -16.85 -0.51 11.79
CA GLN A 144 -17.51 -1.03 10.60
C GLN A 144 -19.03 -0.80 10.64
N VAL A 145 -19.66 -0.89 11.81
CA VAL A 145 -21.07 -0.49 12.00
C VAL A 145 -21.25 0.99 11.67
N TRP A 146 -20.40 1.87 12.24
CA TRP A 146 -20.46 3.30 11.93
C TRP A 146 -20.24 3.56 10.43
N ILE A 147 -19.29 2.87 9.81
CA ILE A 147 -19.01 3.00 8.36
C ILE A 147 -20.20 2.55 7.52
N ALA A 148 -20.85 1.44 7.88
CA ALA A 148 -22.05 0.99 7.19
C ALA A 148 -23.20 2.01 7.33
N GLU A 149 -23.35 2.61 8.51
CA GLU A 149 -24.36 3.66 8.77
C GLU A 149 -24.06 4.97 8.01
N HIS A 150 -22.79 5.28 7.76
CA HIS A 150 -22.36 6.53 7.11
C HIS A 150 -21.82 6.31 5.69
N GLN A 151 -22.13 5.17 5.07
CA GLN A 151 -21.50 4.72 3.83
C GLN A 151 -21.65 5.73 2.69
N GLU A 152 -22.84 6.33 2.53
CA GLU A 152 -23.10 7.34 1.49
C GLU A 152 -22.28 8.61 1.72
N GLN A 153 -22.21 9.09 2.96
CA GLN A 153 -21.44 10.27 3.31
C GLN A 153 -19.94 10.04 3.09
N ILE A 154 -19.42 8.89 3.52
CA ILE A 154 -18.02 8.51 3.31
C ILE A 154 -17.74 8.47 1.81
N ARG A 155 -18.59 7.79 1.01
CA ARG A 155 -18.42 7.69 -0.44
C ARG A 155 -18.37 9.05 -1.11
N ALA A 156 -19.24 9.98 -0.71
CA ALA A 156 -19.25 11.34 -1.24
C ALA A 156 -17.97 12.11 -0.90
N VAL A 157 -17.53 12.08 0.38
CA VAL A 157 -16.32 12.80 0.82
C VAL A 157 -15.06 12.25 0.15
N LEU A 158 -14.92 10.94 0.07
CA LEU A 158 -13.76 10.30 -0.56
C LEU A 158 -13.75 10.50 -2.08
N GLY A 159 -14.92 10.46 -2.72
CA GLY A 159 -15.06 10.78 -4.14
C GLY A 159 -14.67 12.22 -4.45
N ASP A 160 -15.12 13.17 -3.63
CA ASP A 160 -14.75 14.59 -3.74
C ASP A 160 -13.23 14.77 -3.61
N LEU A 161 -12.60 14.11 -2.63
CA LEU A 161 -11.14 14.14 -2.45
C LEU A 161 -10.43 13.66 -3.71
N LEU A 162 -10.79 12.49 -4.26
CA LEU A 162 -10.15 11.96 -5.47
C LEU A 162 -10.29 12.88 -6.69
N VAL A 163 -11.44 13.54 -6.85
CA VAL A 163 -11.63 14.52 -7.92
C VAL A 163 -10.68 15.69 -7.75
N GLN A 164 -10.51 16.20 -6.53
CA GLN A 164 -9.60 17.31 -6.28
C GLN A 164 -8.12 16.90 -6.40
N THR A 165 -7.73 15.73 -5.90
CA THR A 165 -6.38 15.17 -6.06
C THR A 165 -6.01 15.07 -7.53
N ARG A 166 -6.89 14.52 -8.38
CA ARG A 166 -6.63 14.42 -9.82
C ARG A 166 -6.46 15.80 -10.49
N ARG A 167 -7.15 16.83 -10.01
CA ARG A 167 -6.98 18.20 -10.53
C ARG A 167 -5.63 18.81 -10.16
N VAL A 168 -5.12 18.48 -8.97
CA VAL A 168 -3.78 18.90 -8.55
C VAL A 168 -2.74 18.26 -9.48
N LEU A 169 -2.82 16.93 -9.66
CA LEU A 169 -1.90 16.15 -10.51
C LEU A 169 -2.00 16.47 -12.02
N ALA A 170 -3.20 16.67 -12.55
CA ALA A 170 -3.40 16.88 -14.00
C ALA A 170 -2.73 18.16 -14.53
N HIS A 171 -2.46 19.14 -13.66
CA HIS A 171 -1.77 20.35 -14.06
C HIS A 171 -0.27 20.15 -14.25
N GLU A 172 0.35 19.29 -13.44
CA GLU A 172 1.78 18.99 -13.60
C GLU A 172 2.02 18.22 -14.89
N LEU A 173 1.13 17.28 -15.23
CA LEU A 173 1.18 16.58 -16.51
C LEU A 173 1.01 17.55 -17.71
N ALA A 174 0.28 18.65 -17.53
CA ALA A 174 0.13 19.67 -18.56
C ALA A 174 1.33 20.63 -18.64
N GLU A 175 1.96 20.95 -17.51
CA GLU A 175 3.19 21.76 -17.46
C GLU A 175 4.41 21.00 -18.02
N HIS A 176 4.51 19.69 -17.78
CA HIS A 176 5.57 18.82 -18.33
C HIS A 176 5.37 18.45 -19.81
N GLN A 177 4.18 18.66 -20.38
CA GLN A 177 3.87 18.40 -21.80
C GLN A 177 3.80 19.68 -22.65
N ALA A 178 4.08 20.85 -22.09
CA ALA A 178 4.26 22.04 -22.89
C ALA A 178 5.45 21.82 -23.84
N PRO A 179 5.28 21.94 -25.17
CA PRO A 179 6.42 21.86 -26.07
C PRO A 179 7.38 23.00 -25.72
N ASP A 180 8.67 22.66 -25.59
CA ASP A 180 9.78 23.62 -25.61
C ASP A 180 9.75 24.35 -26.95
N ASP A 181 8.86 25.33 -27.07
CA ASP A 181 8.78 26.24 -28.20
C ASP A 181 9.44 27.54 -27.75
N ASP A 182 10.52 27.89 -28.46
CA ASP A 182 11.35 29.08 -28.34
C ASP A 182 12.38 29.15 -27.19
N ARG A 183 13.56 28.51 -27.40
CA ARG A 183 14.83 29.14 -27.02
C ARG A 183 15.96 28.86 -28.02
N TYR A 184 16.14 29.86 -28.88
CA TYR A 184 17.28 30.23 -29.70
C TYR A 184 18.59 29.48 -29.44
N GLU A 185 19.12 28.92 -30.52
CA GLU A 185 20.55 28.69 -30.74
C GLU A 185 21.31 30.01 -30.53
N ASP A 186 22.19 30.07 -29.53
CA ASP A 186 23.44 30.82 -29.62
C ASP A 186 24.43 30.38 -28.52
N ASP A 187 25.68 30.26 -28.94
CA ASP A 187 26.91 29.90 -28.21
C ASP A 187 27.04 30.54 -26.82
N ASP A 188 27.42 29.77 -25.80
CA ASP A 188 28.76 29.81 -25.20
C ASP A 188 28.83 29.04 -23.85
N ALA A 189 30.02 28.53 -23.56
CA ALA A 189 30.36 27.59 -22.51
C ALA A 189 30.08 28.04 -21.06
N ASP A 190 29.45 27.15 -20.26
CA ASP A 190 29.96 26.71 -18.95
C ASP A 190 29.07 25.57 -18.41
N GLN A 191 29.57 24.33 -18.42
CA GLN A 191 28.93 23.19 -17.77
C GLN A 191 29.21 23.25 -16.27
N VAL A 192 28.29 23.86 -15.51
CA VAL A 192 28.26 23.78 -14.05
C VAL A 192 27.07 22.94 -13.62
N ASP A 193 27.40 21.71 -13.17
CA ASP A 193 26.75 20.90 -12.13
C ASP A 193 25.28 21.22 -11.80
N GLY A 194 24.36 20.62 -12.55
CA GLY A 194 22.94 20.56 -12.24
C GLY A 194 22.48 19.10 -12.21
N GLY A 195 22.04 18.60 -11.06
CA GLY A 195 21.54 17.23 -10.98
C GLY A 195 21.27 16.70 -9.57
N ALA A 196 20.52 17.44 -8.75
CA ALA A 196 19.99 16.91 -7.49
C ALA A 196 18.56 17.40 -7.15
N GLY A 197 17.98 18.30 -7.96
CA GLY A 197 16.66 18.90 -7.70
C GLY A 197 15.47 18.13 -8.27
N GLU A 198 15.61 17.47 -9.42
CA GLU A 198 14.48 16.91 -10.17
C GLU A 198 14.03 15.52 -9.70
N GLN A 199 14.87 14.76 -8.99
CA GLN A 199 14.49 13.40 -8.55
C GLN A 199 13.51 13.34 -7.36
N TRP A 200 13.34 14.45 -6.63
CA TRP A 200 12.49 14.46 -5.44
C TRP A 200 11.02 14.72 -5.78
N GLU A 201 10.75 15.48 -6.84
CA GLU A 201 9.39 15.82 -7.27
C GLU A 201 8.67 14.61 -7.90
N ASP A 202 9.39 13.76 -8.65
CA ASP A 202 8.84 12.51 -9.22
C ASP A 202 8.33 11.52 -8.16
N SER A 203 8.95 11.50 -6.98
CA SER A 203 8.59 10.58 -5.90
C SER A 203 7.29 10.97 -5.19
N GLU A 204 7.07 12.27 -4.93
CA GLU A 204 5.86 12.74 -4.23
C GLU A 204 4.61 12.59 -5.12
N VAL A 205 4.75 12.82 -6.42
CA VAL A 205 3.69 12.61 -7.41
C VAL A 205 3.30 11.13 -7.50
N ALA A 206 4.29 10.22 -7.45
CA ALA A 206 4.05 8.79 -7.44
C ALA A 206 3.28 8.33 -6.18
N ASP A 207 3.64 8.85 -5.00
CA ASP A 207 2.95 8.51 -3.76
C ASP A 207 1.49 8.98 -3.76
N ILE A 208 1.22 10.21 -4.23
CA ILE A 208 -0.16 10.73 -4.37
C ILE A 208 -0.95 9.86 -5.37
N ALA A 209 -0.34 9.47 -6.49
CA ALA A 209 -0.98 8.62 -7.48
C ALA A 209 -1.33 7.23 -6.91
N ASP A 210 -0.41 6.59 -6.21
CA ASP A 210 -0.59 5.26 -5.61
C ASP A 210 -1.70 5.25 -4.56
N TRP A 211 -1.68 6.19 -3.60
CA TRP A 211 -2.73 6.30 -2.59
C TRP A 211 -4.09 6.63 -3.21
N SER A 212 -4.11 7.45 -4.27
CA SER A 212 -5.36 7.76 -4.99
C SER A 212 -5.94 6.55 -5.72
N ALA A 213 -5.08 5.68 -6.27
CA ALA A 213 -5.49 4.46 -6.96
C ALA A 213 -6.04 3.42 -5.97
N GLU A 214 -5.40 3.25 -4.82
CA GLU A 214 -5.91 2.38 -3.74
C GLU A 214 -7.29 2.84 -3.26
N LEU A 215 -7.44 4.14 -2.96
CA LEU A 215 -8.71 4.69 -2.48
C LEU A 215 -9.83 4.61 -3.54
N ALA A 216 -9.48 4.77 -4.81
CA ALA A 216 -10.44 4.60 -5.91
C ALA A 216 -10.94 3.15 -6.00
N ALA A 217 -10.06 2.16 -5.83
CA ALA A 217 -10.44 0.75 -5.84
C ALA A 217 -11.43 0.40 -4.71
N ASP A 218 -11.22 0.94 -3.51
CA ASP A 218 -12.15 0.76 -2.38
C ASP A 218 -13.53 1.38 -2.65
N LEU A 219 -13.57 2.55 -3.29
CA LEU A 219 -14.83 3.19 -3.68
C LEU A 219 -15.55 2.39 -4.76
N ASP A 220 -14.87 1.96 -5.81
CA ASP A 220 -15.45 1.25 -6.94
C ASP A 220 -16.04 -0.11 -6.51
N THR A 221 -15.36 -0.80 -5.59
CA THR A 221 -15.83 -2.07 -5.02
C THR A 221 -16.94 -1.89 -3.96
N GLY A 222 -17.04 -0.70 -3.38
CA GLY A 222 -17.98 -0.41 -2.29
C GLY A 222 -17.57 -1.04 -0.95
N GLU A 223 -16.37 -1.62 -0.86
CA GLU A 223 -15.80 -2.26 0.34
C GLU A 223 -15.18 -1.23 1.30
N LEU A 224 -15.93 -0.15 1.59
CA LEU A 224 -15.44 0.89 2.49
C LEU A 224 -15.19 0.36 3.89
N SER A 225 -14.02 0.68 4.42
CA SER A 225 -13.58 0.25 5.74
C SER A 225 -12.82 1.37 6.47
N ALA A 226 -12.49 1.14 7.74
CA ALA A 226 -11.70 2.10 8.51
C ALA A 226 -10.31 2.32 7.88
N ALA A 227 -9.81 1.32 7.13
CA ALA A 227 -8.59 1.46 6.34
C ALA A 227 -8.77 2.48 5.21
N SER A 228 -9.90 2.46 4.50
CA SER A 228 -10.20 3.43 3.44
C SER A 228 -10.19 4.87 3.96
N VAL A 229 -10.73 5.10 5.17
CA VAL A 229 -10.69 6.41 5.85
C VAL A 229 -9.27 6.78 6.29
N ALA A 230 -8.44 5.80 6.67
CA ALA A 230 -7.04 6.03 7.01
C ALA A 230 -6.20 6.37 5.76
N VAL A 231 -6.37 5.63 4.66
CA VAL A 231 -5.74 5.89 3.35
C VAL A 231 -6.10 7.28 2.86
N ALA A 232 -7.37 7.69 2.96
CA ALA A 232 -7.78 9.07 2.63
C ALA A 232 -7.06 10.12 3.48
N GLY A 233 -6.78 9.81 4.74
CA GLY A 233 -5.98 10.65 5.63
C GLY A 233 -4.51 10.76 5.24
N LEU A 234 -3.91 9.68 4.73
CA LEU A 234 -2.55 9.68 4.18
C LEU A 234 -2.51 10.49 2.88
N LEU A 235 -3.41 10.21 1.94
CA LEU A 235 -3.54 10.98 0.71
C LEU A 235 -3.73 12.48 0.98
N THR A 236 -4.53 12.83 1.99
CA THR A 236 -4.70 14.23 2.41
C THR A 236 -3.40 14.84 2.94
N ALA A 237 -2.53 14.07 3.60
CA ALA A 237 -1.24 14.56 4.07
C ALA A 237 -0.29 14.84 2.90
N GLU A 238 -0.20 13.92 1.93
CA GLU A 238 0.64 14.11 0.73
C GLU A 238 0.15 15.26 -0.15
N VAL A 239 -1.17 15.36 -0.38
CA VAL A 239 -1.74 16.49 -1.13
C VAL A 239 -1.49 17.83 -0.42
N ARG A 240 -1.36 17.85 0.92
CA ARG A 240 -1.10 19.08 1.69
C ARG A 240 0.30 19.63 1.49
N THR A 241 1.28 18.76 1.25
CA THR A 241 2.68 19.14 1.04
C THR A 241 2.98 19.51 -0.41
N HIS A 242 2.09 19.15 -1.34
CA HIS A 242 2.21 19.49 -2.75
C HIS A 242 2.38 21.01 -2.98
N PRO A 243 3.38 21.45 -3.78
CA PRO A 243 3.70 22.88 -3.99
C PRO A 243 2.51 23.74 -4.40
N ARG A 244 1.68 23.25 -5.33
CA ARG A 244 0.45 23.95 -5.76
C ARG A 244 -0.55 24.16 -4.64
N VAL A 245 -0.72 23.19 -3.74
CA VAL A 245 -1.63 23.32 -2.57
C VAL A 245 -1.03 24.26 -1.53
N LEU A 246 0.30 24.27 -1.38
CA LEU A 246 1.00 25.24 -0.53
C LEU A 246 0.90 26.68 -1.07
N ALA A 247 0.82 26.84 -2.39
CA ALA A 247 0.65 28.13 -3.05
C ALA A 247 -0.79 28.67 -2.98
N LEU A 248 -1.77 27.84 -2.59
CA LEU A 248 -3.13 28.30 -2.35
C LEU A 248 -3.16 29.21 -1.12
N ASP A 249 -3.87 30.34 -1.25
CA ASP A 249 -4.09 31.23 -0.12
C ASP A 249 -4.90 30.50 0.96
N ARG A 250 -4.28 30.31 2.13
CA ARG A 250 -4.88 29.63 3.28
C ARG A 250 -6.09 30.38 3.84
N GLU A 251 -6.21 31.68 3.56
CA GLU A 251 -7.35 32.51 3.95
C GLU A 251 -8.54 32.34 2.99
N SER A 252 -8.30 31.77 1.81
CA SER A 252 -9.35 31.46 0.85
C SER A 252 -10.07 30.17 1.24
N HIS A 253 -11.00 30.30 2.20
CA HIS A 253 -11.87 29.22 2.66
C HIS A 253 -12.70 28.57 1.52
N ALA A 254 -12.78 29.22 0.36
CA ALA A 254 -13.53 28.80 -0.82
C ALA A 254 -12.79 27.78 -1.70
N ASP A 255 -11.52 27.47 -1.46
CA ASP A 255 -10.81 26.52 -2.33
C ASP A 255 -11.38 25.09 -2.19
N PRO A 256 -11.83 24.45 -3.30
CA PRO A 256 -12.41 23.12 -3.27
C PRO A 256 -11.48 22.02 -2.75
N VAL A 257 -10.16 22.12 -2.99
CA VAL A 257 -9.15 21.16 -2.52
C VAL A 257 -9.07 21.22 -1.00
N LEU A 258 -8.90 22.43 -0.45
CA LEU A 258 -8.84 22.64 0.99
C LEU A 258 -10.16 22.25 1.68
N ALA A 259 -11.31 22.49 1.02
CA ALA A 259 -12.61 22.08 1.52
C ALA A 259 -12.76 20.54 1.56
N ALA A 260 -12.31 19.82 0.53
CA ALA A 260 -12.33 18.35 0.50
C ALA A 260 -11.46 17.75 1.61
N MET A 261 -10.24 18.28 1.80
CA MET A 261 -9.33 17.83 2.86
C MET A 261 -9.91 18.06 4.27
N ARG A 262 -10.56 19.21 4.51
CA ARG A 262 -11.25 19.48 5.78
C ARG A 262 -12.35 18.46 6.07
N ARG A 263 -13.15 18.11 5.06
CA ARG A 263 -14.21 17.09 5.20
C ARG A 263 -13.64 15.70 5.52
N VAL A 264 -12.47 15.36 4.99
CA VAL A 264 -11.77 14.11 5.33
C VAL A 264 -11.29 14.14 6.77
N ASP A 265 -10.72 15.25 7.24
CA ASP A 265 -10.29 15.41 8.63
C ASP A 265 -11.50 15.35 9.60
N GLU A 266 -12.64 15.95 9.24
CA GLU A 266 -13.92 15.83 9.96
C GLU A 266 -14.40 14.38 10.01
N LEU A 267 -14.34 13.66 8.89
CA LEU A 267 -14.72 12.25 8.80
C LEU A 267 -13.86 11.38 9.71
N ARG A 268 -12.53 11.59 9.70
CA ARG A 268 -11.58 10.89 10.57
C ARG A 268 -11.84 11.19 12.05
N SER A 269 -12.15 12.44 12.37
CA SER A 269 -12.51 12.86 13.73
C SER A 269 -13.80 12.19 14.19
N ALA A 270 -14.84 12.18 13.34
CA ALA A 270 -16.13 11.55 13.63
C ALA A 270 -15.99 10.03 13.84
N LEU A 271 -15.25 9.34 12.97
CA LEU A 271 -14.93 7.92 13.15
C LEU A 271 -14.18 7.68 14.47
N SER A 272 -13.16 8.49 14.75
CA SER A 272 -12.38 8.36 16.00
C SER A 272 -13.26 8.57 17.24
N ALA A 273 -14.16 9.56 17.21
CA ALA A 273 -15.12 9.79 18.28
C ALA A 273 -16.05 8.59 18.48
N ALA A 274 -16.60 8.03 17.39
CA ALA A 274 -17.47 6.86 17.42
C ALA A 274 -16.79 5.62 18.02
N LEU A 275 -15.49 5.44 17.74
CA LEU A 275 -14.68 4.36 18.32
C LEU A 275 -14.45 4.53 19.82
N VAL A 276 -14.33 5.77 20.32
CA VAL A 276 -14.13 6.06 21.74
C VAL A 276 -15.43 5.94 22.54
N THR A 277 -16.58 6.29 21.96
CA THR A 277 -17.88 6.34 22.64
C THR A 277 -18.67 5.02 22.61
N GLY A 278 -18.01 3.86 22.45
CA GLY A 278 -18.66 2.54 22.33
C GLY A 278 -19.80 2.31 23.33
N PRO A 279 -20.79 1.44 23.01
CA PRO A 279 -22.10 1.43 23.66
C PRO A 279 -21.97 1.41 25.17
N SER A 280 -22.35 2.52 25.80
CA SER A 280 -22.49 2.66 27.24
C SER A 280 -23.50 1.64 27.73
N ALA A 281 -23.02 0.45 28.10
CA ALA A 281 -23.79 -0.55 28.81
C ALA A 281 -24.18 0.00 30.20
N GLY A 282 -25.41 0.51 30.30
CA GLY A 282 -26.24 0.42 31.49
C GLY A 282 -26.10 1.52 32.55
N ARG A 283 -27.13 2.38 32.62
CA ARG A 283 -27.88 2.54 33.88
C ARG A 283 -29.32 2.95 33.61
N THR A 284 -30.16 1.94 33.40
CA THR A 284 -31.53 1.97 33.92
C THR A 284 -31.47 2.30 35.42
N ARG A 285 -31.97 3.48 35.80
CA ARG A 285 -32.67 3.62 37.08
C ARG A 285 -34.15 3.77 36.76
N SER A 286 -34.79 2.61 36.61
CA SER A 286 -36.15 2.46 37.09
C SER A 286 -36.09 2.66 38.61
N SER A 287 -36.60 3.79 39.08
CA SER A 287 -37.04 3.94 40.46
C SER A 287 -38.52 4.18 40.39
N ALA A 288 -39.28 3.12 40.58
CA ALA A 288 -40.64 3.22 41.08
C ALA A 288 -40.58 3.88 42.47
N ARG A 289 -41.23 5.03 42.61
CA ARG A 289 -42.13 5.35 43.71
C ARG A 289 -43.01 6.53 43.31
#